data_AF-A0A9D2LL51-F1
#
_entry.id   AF-A0A9D2LL51-F1
#
_cell.length_a   1.000
_cell.length_b   1.000
_cell.length_c   1.000
_cell.angle_alpha   90.00
_cell.angle_beta   90.00
_cell.angle_gamma   90.00
#
_symmetry.space_group_name_H-M   'P 1'
#
loop_
_entity.id
_entity.type
_entity.pdbx_description
1 polymer ?
#
loop_
_entity_poly.entity_id
_entity_poly.type
_entity_poly.pdbx_seq_one_letter_code
_entity_poly.pdbx_strand_id
1 'polypeptide(L)'
;MKKRAIIYPYNHLAAQFVRYREHLNDFEITEAVSPPGLSMGGYDAGIADEGIGTGLTVTENFEEALQTCDTVIVSEYPIPQDSMFLGKILENLLFAMKKGKNIHCILSLPDSTVAFLQAQAKHYHIHFTYQGENNIFPGPPFSEEEITTPIVTIMGMSENCSKFETELALYSRLRKKGYRVSLIGSRNGCELFGQYSFPKFMYEPLLEEEKIDRLHSYITYLEKKDNPDVIVLGIPGALLPTDKKHKNHYCILPTEVACAAPSDYTILTVLADQANERNYHMMEKLLLYRYRSSLDAVVISNTRFNQDGLVNNSQAEVGYDILPPKWRELDIRAEDLRHLPFYRVYSPEEMDAMEERMEDSLESNYQNQGLA
;
A
#
# COMPACT_ATOMS: atom_id res chain seq x y z
N MET A 1 -7.88 18.92 16.62
CA MET A 1 -7.84 19.65 15.34
C MET A 1 -6.69 19.05 14.54
N LYS A 2 -6.91 18.64 13.28
CA LYS A 2 -5.84 18.09 12.45
C LYS A 2 -4.80 19.17 12.14
N LYS A 3 -3.52 18.81 12.03
CA LYS A 3 -2.43 19.71 11.65
C LYS A 3 -2.44 19.90 10.14
N ARG A 4 -2.26 21.13 9.67
CA ARG A 4 -2.18 21.39 8.22
C ARG A 4 -0.87 20.83 7.69
N ALA A 5 -0.95 20.02 6.65
CA ALA A 5 0.20 19.37 6.05
C ALA A 5 0.28 19.60 4.55
N ILE A 6 1.51 19.63 4.04
CA ILE A 6 1.80 19.37 2.62
C ILE A 6 2.42 17.99 2.47
N ILE A 7 2.24 17.35 1.32
CA ILE A 7 2.93 16.10 0.97
C ILE A 7 3.96 16.36 -0.12
N TYR A 8 5.21 15.96 0.12
CA TYR A 8 6.35 16.21 -0.75
C TYR A 8 7.43 15.13 -0.57
N PRO A 9 8.09 14.62 -1.63
CA PRO A 9 7.80 14.86 -3.04
C PRO A 9 6.56 14.10 -3.50
N TYR A 10 5.62 14.81 -4.11
CA TYR A 10 4.43 14.22 -4.69
C TYR A 10 4.75 13.44 -5.97
N ASN A 11 4.19 12.22 -6.08
CA ASN A 11 4.37 11.27 -7.17
C ASN A 11 3.24 10.21 -7.14
N HIS A 12 3.32 9.21 -8.02
CA HIS A 12 2.34 8.11 -8.10
C HIS A 12 2.23 7.23 -6.84
N LEU A 13 3.31 7.11 -6.06
CA LEU A 13 3.35 6.39 -4.78
C LEU A 13 2.75 7.20 -3.62
N ALA A 14 2.66 8.53 -3.79
CA ALA A 14 2.06 9.45 -2.84
C ALA A 14 0.56 9.70 -3.13
N ALA A 15 0.10 9.32 -4.32
CA ALA A 15 -1.24 9.62 -4.80
C ALA A 15 -2.34 9.05 -3.89
N GLN A 16 -2.14 7.86 -3.34
CA GLN A 16 -3.11 7.21 -2.46
C GLN A 16 -3.31 7.97 -1.15
N PHE A 17 -2.25 8.56 -0.58
CA PHE A 17 -2.36 9.39 0.63
C PHE A 17 -3.18 10.65 0.41
N VAL A 18 -3.10 11.24 -0.80
CA VAL A 18 -3.92 12.39 -1.18
C VAL A 18 -5.35 11.97 -1.49
N ARG A 19 -5.54 10.84 -2.18
CA ARG A 19 -6.86 10.32 -2.56
C ARG A 19 -7.73 9.95 -1.35
N TYR A 20 -7.12 9.35 -0.34
CA TYR A 20 -7.80 8.91 0.89
C TYR A 20 -7.54 9.83 2.09
N ARG A 21 -7.18 11.10 1.84
CA ARG A 21 -6.75 12.06 2.86
C ARG A 21 -7.81 12.35 3.94
N GLU A 22 -9.08 12.08 3.68
CA GLU A 22 -10.16 12.20 4.66
C GLU A 22 -9.95 11.29 5.88
N HIS A 23 -9.30 10.14 5.67
CA HIS A 23 -9.04 9.12 6.69
C HIS A 23 -7.75 9.35 7.50
N LEU A 24 -6.98 10.40 7.20
CA LEU A 24 -5.77 10.72 7.95
C LEU A 24 -6.12 11.16 9.37
N ASN A 25 -5.46 10.62 10.40
CA ASN A 25 -5.83 10.91 11.78
C ASN A 25 -5.39 12.31 12.23
N ASP A 26 -4.10 12.60 12.08
CA ASP A 26 -3.48 13.79 12.66
C ASP A 26 -3.32 14.94 11.67
N PHE A 27 -3.55 14.69 10.37
CA PHE A 27 -3.18 15.60 9.29
C PHE A 27 -4.34 15.93 8.36
N GLU A 28 -4.37 17.20 7.94
CA GLU A 28 -5.17 17.68 6.82
C GLU A 28 -4.19 18.03 5.70
N ILE A 29 -4.15 17.21 4.64
CA ILE A 29 -3.31 17.51 3.47
C ILE A 29 -3.97 18.64 2.69
N THR A 30 -3.31 19.79 2.71
CA THR A 30 -3.75 21.03 2.08
C THR A 30 -3.17 21.24 0.69
N GLU A 31 -1.98 20.69 0.41
CA GLU A 31 -1.32 20.80 -0.89
C GLU A 31 -0.48 19.55 -1.20
N ALA A 32 -0.47 19.16 -2.48
CA ALA A 32 0.41 18.14 -3.03
C ALA A 32 1.53 18.82 -3.81
N VAL A 33 2.78 18.64 -3.37
CA VAL A 33 3.91 19.39 -3.93
C VAL A 33 4.81 18.46 -4.73
N SER A 34 4.82 18.64 -6.05
CA SER A 34 5.73 17.94 -6.94
C SER A 34 7.07 18.66 -7.03
N PRO A 35 8.19 17.93 -7.13
CA PRO A 35 9.40 18.49 -7.71
C PRO A 35 9.13 19.03 -9.13
N PRO A 36 9.79 20.13 -9.55
CA PRO A 36 9.65 20.67 -10.90
C PRO A 36 10.09 19.67 -11.98
N GLY A 37 9.44 19.73 -13.15
CA GLY A 37 9.84 18.94 -14.33
C GLY A 37 9.16 17.58 -14.49
N LEU A 38 8.25 17.23 -13.59
CA LEU A 38 7.41 16.03 -13.70
C LEU A 38 6.08 16.27 -14.43
N SER A 39 5.85 17.50 -14.91
CA SER A 39 4.65 17.91 -15.67
C SER A 39 3.32 17.64 -14.95
N MET A 40 3.32 17.66 -13.62
CA MET A 40 2.11 17.48 -12.80
C MET A 40 1.52 18.81 -12.32
N GLY A 41 2.31 19.90 -12.31
CA GLY A 41 1.87 21.21 -11.82
C GLY A 41 0.61 21.72 -12.51
N GLY A 42 -0.36 22.18 -11.71
CA GLY A 42 -1.63 22.74 -12.19
C GLY A 42 -2.71 21.70 -12.52
N TYR A 43 -2.41 20.41 -12.48
CA TYR A 43 -3.37 19.33 -12.68
C TYR A 43 -3.90 18.78 -11.36
N ASP A 44 -5.00 18.02 -11.42
CA ASP A 44 -5.47 17.23 -10.28
C ASP A 44 -4.42 16.18 -9.89
N ALA A 45 -4.22 15.96 -8.60
CA ALA A 45 -3.21 15.05 -8.06
C ALA A 45 -3.37 13.60 -8.56
N GLY A 46 -4.58 13.18 -8.94
CA GLY A 46 -4.84 11.88 -9.55
C GLY A 46 -4.13 11.66 -10.90
N ILE A 47 -3.56 12.70 -11.51
CA ILE A 47 -2.70 12.57 -12.69
C ILE A 47 -1.46 11.73 -12.41
N ALA A 48 -0.97 11.72 -11.17
CA ALA A 48 0.30 11.10 -10.82
C ALA A 48 0.30 9.58 -11.06
N ASP A 49 -0.83 8.92 -10.81
CA ASP A 49 -1.01 7.48 -10.99
C ASP A 49 -2.08 7.13 -12.03
N GLU A 50 -2.47 8.11 -12.86
CA GLU A 50 -3.59 8.02 -13.82
C GLU A 50 -4.84 7.40 -13.17
N GLY A 51 -5.12 7.81 -11.91
CA GLY A 51 -6.17 7.31 -11.04
C GLY A 51 -7.43 8.20 -11.04
N ILE A 52 -8.35 7.93 -10.12
CA ILE A 52 -9.53 8.80 -9.94
C ILE A 52 -9.06 10.16 -9.39
N GLY A 53 -9.70 11.23 -9.86
CA GLY A 53 -9.44 12.59 -9.40
C GLY A 53 -9.55 12.71 -7.88
N THR A 54 -8.60 13.41 -7.29
CA THR A 54 -8.48 13.59 -5.84
C THR A 54 -9.16 14.87 -5.35
N GLY A 55 -9.45 15.81 -6.26
CA GLY A 55 -9.94 17.15 -5.95
C GLY A 55 -8.88 18.07 -5.36
N LEU A 56 -7.60 17.70 -5.42
CA LEU A 56 -6.48 18.52 -4.97
C LEU A 56 -5.58 18.86 -6.16
N THR A 57 -5.19 20.11 -6.32
CA THR A 57 -4.28 20.53 -7.40
C THR A 57 -2.83 20.39 -6.97
N VAL A 58 -1.98 19.87 -7.86
CA VAL A 58 -0.54 19.77 -7.64
C VAL A 58 0.12 21.12 -7.87
N THR A 59 0.98 21.52 -6.95
CA THR A 59 1.87 22.68 -7.09
C THR A 59 3.32 22.22 -7.26
N GLU A 60 4.11 23.01 -7.98
CA GLU A 60 5.57 22.83 -8.08
C GLU A 60 6.33 23.84 -7.21
N ASN A 61 5.61 24.73 -6.52
CA ASN A 61 6.19 25.78 -5.69
C ASN A 61 6.24 25.34 -4.21
N PHE A 62 7.33 24.66 -3.84
CA PHE A 62 7.53 24.20 -2.46
C PHE A 62 7.55 25.34 -1.42
N GLU A 63 8.16 26.49 -1.75
CA GLU A 63 8.29 27.58 -0.79
C GLU A 63 6.95 28.26 -0.47
N GLU A 64 6.08 28.38 -1.45
CA GLU A 64 4.72 28.93 -1.28
C GLU A 64 3.85 27.97 -0.47
N ALA A 65 3.84 26.68 -0.85
CA ALA A 65 3.12 25.63 -0.14
C ALA A 65 3.55 25.52 1.34
N LEU A 66 4.82 25.78 1.64
CA LEU A 66 5.35 25.77 3.00
C LEU A 66 4.74 26.87 3.89
N GLN A 67 4.25 27.97 3.30
CA GLN A 67 3.63 29.06 4.07
C GLN A 67 2.27 28.66 4.64
N THR A 68 1.59 27.70 4.01
CA THR A 68 0.21 27.31 4.32
C THR A 68 0.12 26.07 5.21
N CYS A 69 1.23 25.48 5.64
CA CYS A 69 1.23 24.25 6.46
C CYS A 69 2.00 24.38 7.77
N ASP A 70 1.74 23.44 8.67
CA ASP A 70 2.49 23.25 9.93
C ASP A 70 3.48 22.09 9.82
N THR A 71 3.20 21.12 8.94
CA THR A 71 3.96 19.88 8.78
C THR A 71 4.24 19.58 7.30
N VAL A 72 5.43 19.06 7.00
CA VAL A 72 5.75 18.45 5.71
C VAL A 72 5.73 16.93 5.88
N ILE A 73 4.83 16.25 5.17
CA ILE A 73 4.83 14.79 5.06
C ILE A 73 5.79 14.42 3.93
N VAL A 74 6.86 13.69 4.28
CA VAL A 74 7.88 13.25 3.34
C VAL A 74 7.51 11.89 2.78
N SER A 75 6.94 11.87 1.58
CA SER A 75 6.43 10.65 0.93
C SER A 75 7.53 9.77 0.34
N GLU A 76 7.22 8.48 0.20
CA GLU A 76 8.04 7.54 -0.56
C GLU A 76 8.24 8.04 -2.00
N TYR A 77 9.45 7.81 -2.51
CA TYR A 77 9.80 8.11 -3.89
C TYR A 77 10.84 7.09 -4.36
N PRO A 78 10.74 6.55 -5.59
CA PRO A 78 11.72 5.61 -6.12
C PRO A 78 13.02 6.35 -6.48
N ILE A 79 13.88 6.56 -5.48
CA ILE A 79 15.12 7.33 -5.61
C ILE A 79 16.32 6.43 -5.32
N PRO A 80 17.32 6.36 -6.21
CA PRO A 80 18.62 5.80 -5.86
C PRO A 80 19.25 6.61 -4.71
N GLN A 81 19.73 5.92 -3.69
CA GLN A 81 20.34 6.49 -2.47
C GLN A 81 21.39 7.59 -2.78
N ASP A 82 22.17 7.44 -3.85
CA ASP A 82 23.23 8.37 -4.26
C ASP A 82 22.81 9.41 -5.31
N SER A 83 21.50 9.65 -5.49
CA SER A 83 21.05 10.60 -6.50
C SER A 83 21.12 12.06 -6.02
N MET A 84 21.46 12.97 -6.95
CA MET A 84 21.32 14.43 -6.73
C MET A 84 19.90 14.83 -6.29
N PHE A 85 18.90 14.03 -6.67
CA PHE A 85 17.51 14.27 -6.34
C PHE A 85 17.21 14.06 -4.85
N LEU A 86 17.81 13.04 -4.20
CA LEU A 86 17.73 12.89 -2.75
C LEU A 86 18.33 14.12 -2.04
N GLY A 87 19.47 14.61 -2.53
CA GLY A 87 20.07 15.85 -2.04
C GLY A 87 19.10 17.03 -2.08
N LYS A 88 18.33 17.15 -3.17
CA LYS A 88 17.34 18.23 -3.29
C LYS A 88 16.17 18.10 -2.31
N ILE A 89 15.71 16.87 -2.06
CA ILE A 89 14.69 16.64 -1.02
C ILE A 89 15.23 17.05 0.34
N LEU A 90 16.45 16.61 0.70
CA LEU A 90 17.06 16.94 1.98
C LEU A 90 17.26 18.45 2.16
N GLU A 91 17.67 19.18 1.12
CA GLU A 91 17.72 20.65 1.14
C GLU A 91 16.36 21.27 1.49
N ASN A 92 15.30 20.81 0.84
CA ASN A 92 13.94 21.30 1.08
C ASN A 92 13.45 20.95 2.50
N LEU A 93 13.81 19.78 3.04
CA LEU A 93 13.51 19.43 4.43
C LEU A 93 14.24 20.35 5.41
N LEU A 94 15.53 20.62 5.20
CA LEU A 94 16.30 21.53 6.05
C LEU A 94 15.75 22.96 5.98
N PHE A 95 15.33 23.41 4.79
CA PHE A 95 14.66 24.69 4.62
C PHE A 95 13.33 24.74 5.40
N ALA A 96 12.52 23.69 5.33
CA ALA A 96 11.29 23.56 6.09
C ALA A 96 11.53 23.61 7.61
N MET A 97 12.53 22.87 8.12
CA MET A 97 12.92 22.91 9.53
C MET A 97 13.34 24.32 9.97
N LYS A 98 14.15 25.02 9.15
CA LYS A 98 14.57 26.40 9.43
C LYS A 98 13.41 27.39 9.46
N LYS A 99 12.32 27.10 8.73
CA LYS A 99 11.06 27.88 8.74
C LYS A 99 10.12 27.46 9.88
N GLY A 100 10.57 26.60 10.79
CA GLY A 100 9.80 26.16 11.96
C GLY A 100 8.73 25.12 11.65
N LYS A 101 8.86 24.39 10.53
CA LYS A 101 7.88 23.36 10.13
C LYS A 101 8.27 22.01 10.69
N ASN A 102 7.27 21.27 11.16
CA ASN A 102 7.46 19.88 11.56
C ASN A 102 7.63 19.00 10.32
N ILE A 103 8.26 17.85 10.50
CA ILE A 103 8.51 16.89 9.43
C ILE A 103 7.99 15.52 9.86
N HIS A 104 7.18 14.90 9.02
CA HIS A 104 6.72 13.52 9.18
C HIS A 104 7.21 12.70 8.00
N CYS A 105 8.24 11.90 8.19
CA CYS A 105 8.94 11.22 7.11
C CYS A 105 8.57 9.74 7.02
N ILE A 106 7.97 9.35 5.89
CA ILE A 106 7.68 7.95 5.51
C ILE A 106 8.63 7.44 4.41
N LEU A 107 9.46 8.32 3.85
CA LEU A 107 10.53 7.95 2.93
C LEU A 107 11.60 7.13 3.66
N SER A 108 11.96 5.96 3.13
CA SER A 108 13.09 5.18 3.66
C SER A 108 14.40 5.92 3.43
N LEU A 109 15.17 6.10 4.51
CA LEU A 109 16.44 6.82 4.54
C LEU A 109 17.48 6.01 5.33
N PRO A 110 18.78 6.13 5.01
CA PRO A 110 19.84 5.56 5.83
C PRO A 110 19.82 6.06 7.26
N ASP A 111 20.19 5.19 8.21
CA ASP A 111 20.26 5.54 9.64
C ASP A 111 21.10 6.80 9.91
N SER A 112 22.19 6.98 9.17
CA SER A 112 23.04 8.17 9.26
C SER A 112 22.30 9.45 8.86
N THR A 113 21.51 9.40 7.79
CA THR A 113 20.67 10.52 7.33
C THR A 113 19.55 10.80 8.32
N VAL A 114 18.92 9.77 8.88
CA VAL A 114 17.88 9.90 9.92
C VAL A 114 18.46 10.56 11.18
N ALA A 115 19.61 10.09 11.66
CA ALA A 115 20.31 10.67 12.82
C ALA A 115 20.68 12.14 12.58
N PHE A 116 21.13 12.48 11.37
CA PHE A 116 21.38 13.87 10.98
C PHE A 116 20.11 14.73 11.02
N LEU A 117 19.01 14.28 10.41
CA LEU A 117 17.74 15.02 10.41
C LEU A 117 17.17 15.18 11.83
N GLN A 118 17.31 14.17 12.69
CA GLN A 118 16.96 14.26 14.11
C GLN A 118 17.78 15.33 14.86
N ALA A 119 19.09 15.42 14.58
CA ALA A 119 19.95 16.44 15.17
C ALA A 119 19.54 17.86 14.71
N GLN A 120 19.21 18.03 13.43
CA GLN A 120 18.72 19.30 12.88
C GLN A 120 17.36 19.69 13.47
N ALA A 121 16.45 18.72 13.61
CA ALA A 121 15.15 18.94 14.23
C ALA A 121 15.27 19.47 15.66
N LYS A 122 16.19 18.90 16.46
CA LYS A 122 16.53 19.40 17.81
C LYS A 122 17.09 20.82 17.76
N HIS A 123 17.99 21.12 16.81
CA HIS A 123 18.57 22.45 16.66
C HIS A 123 17.52 23.52 16.35
N TYR A 124 16.58 23.24 15.45
CA TYR A 124 15.50 24.16 15.06
C TYR A 124 14.26 24.09 15.97
N HIS A 125 14.26 23.22 16.98
CA HIS A 125 13.16 23.02 17.94
C HIS A 125 11.84 22.63 17.27
N ILE A 126 11.92 21.76 16.26
CA ILE A 126 10.75 21.20 15.53
C ILE A 126 10.59 19.70 15.82
N HIS A 127 9.40 19.17 15.58
CA HIS A 127 9.15 17.73 15.65
C HIS A 127 9.54 17.06 14.32
N PHE A 128 10.40 16.06 14.42
CA PHE A 128 10.74 15.15 13.33
C PHE A 128 10.28 13.74 13.71
N THR A 129 9.24 13.28 13.03
CA THR A 129 8.77 11.89 13.10
C THR A 129 9.34 11.14 11.92
N TYR A 130 9.95 9.99 12.17
CA TYR A 130 10.42 9.09 11.13
C TYR A 130 9.74 7.75 11.31
N GLN A 131 8.98 7.34 10.30
CA GLN A 131 8.28 6.06 10.25
C GLN A 131 9.05 5.02 9.44
N GLY A 132 10.31 5.29 9.07
CA GLY A 132 11.18 4.22 8.63
C GLY A 132 11.64 3.37 9.81
N GLU A 133 11.65 2.06 9.58
CA GLU A 133 12.46 1.03 10.26
C GLU A 133 12.43 0.87 11.80
N ASN A 134 11.78 1.77 12.56
CA ASN A 134 11.91 1.88 14.01
C ASN A 134 10.67 1.48 14.82
N ASN A 135 9.63 0.90 14.19
CA ASN A 135 8.66 0.12 14.96
C ASN A 135 9.29 -1.25 15.28
N ILE A 136 10.28 -1.25 16.18
CA ILE A 136 10.67 -2.45 16.92
C ILE A 136 9.47 -2.75 17.81
N PHE A 137 8.47 -3.44 17.25
CA PHE A 137 7.49 -4.11 18.07
C PHE A 137 8.27 -5.24 18.75
N PRO A 138 8.44 -5.24 20.08
CA PRO A 138 9.19 -6.30 20.77
C PRO A 138 8.54 -7.70 20.65
N GLY A 139 7.55 -7.85 19.77
CA GLY A 139 6.61 -8.96 19.73
C GLY A 139 5.68 -8.90 20.93
N PRO A 140 4.39 -9.27 20.80
CA PRO A 140 3.71 -9.73 21.99
C PRO A 140 4.36 -11.06 22.40
N PRO A 141 4.17 -11.54 23.64
CA PRO A 141 4.46 -12.94 23.92
C PRO A 141 3.70 -13.83 22.92
N PHE A 142 4.27 -14.99 22.60
CA PHE A 142 3.63 -15.99 21.76
C PHE A 142 2.19 -16.25 22.21
N SER A 143 1.27 -16.30 21.26
CA SER A 143 -0.14 -16.57 21.49
C SER A 143 -0.57 -17.80 20.70
N GLU A 144 -1.24 -18.73 21.37
CA GLU A 144 -1.91 -19.89 20.76
C GLU A 144 -3.41 -19.60 20.49
N GLU A 145 -3.85 -18.35 20.68
CA GLU A 145 -5.26 -17.99 20.51
C GLU A 145 -5.60 -17.86 19.03
N GLU A 146 -6.64 -18.56 18.60
CA GLU A 146 -7.15 -18.46 17.24
C GLU A 146 -7.66 -17.04 16.96
N ILE A 147 -7.36 -16.54 15.77
CA ILE A 147 -7.90 -15.27 15.27
C ILE A 147 -9.36 -15.52 14.92
N THR A 148 -10.27 -14.76 15.53
CA THR A 148 -11.73 -14.95 15.36
C THR A 148 -12.34 -13.98 14.36
N THR A 149 -11.71 -12.83 14.16
CA THR A 149 -12.14 -11.78 13.25
C THR A 149 -11.78 -12.17 11.81
N PRO A 150 -12.71 -12.02 10.85
CA PRO A 150 -12.44 -12.36 9.46
C PRO A 150 -11.24 -11.59 8.90
N ILE A 151 -10.33 -12.31 8.25
CA ILE A 151 -9.16 -11.76 7.57
C ILE A 151 -9.40 -11.72 6.07
N VAL A 152 -9.45 -10.50 5.53
CA VAL A 152 -9.47 -10.24 4.09
C VAL A 152 -8.04 -9.99 3.62
N THR A 153 -7.47 -10.94 2.88
CA THR A 153 -6.09 -10.83 2.43
C THR A 153 -6.01 -10.25 1.02
N ILE A 154 -5.18 -9.22 0.84
CA ILE A 154 -4.90 -8.60 -0.45
C ILE A 154 -3.49 -9.00 -0.89
N MET A 155 -3.42 -9.78 -1.96
CA MET A 155 -2.17 -10.27 -2.54
C MET A 155 -1.95 -9.68 -3.93
N GLY A 156 -0.73 -9.78 -4.46
CA GLY A 156 -0.40 -9.30 -5.79
C GLY A 156 0.29 -10.38 -6.61
N MET A 157 -0.19 -10.62 -7.82
CA MET A 157 0.47 -11.53 -8.75
C MET A 157 1.87 -11.03 -9.12
N SER A 158 2.06 -9.71 -9.15
CA SER A 158 3.33 -9.04 -9.42
C SER A 158 3.54 -7.88 -8.44
N GLU A 159 4.70 -7.22 -8.49
CA GLU A 159 4.85 -5.92 -7.84
C GLU A 159 4.14 -4.84 -8.66
N ASN A 160 3.92 -3.67 -8.07
CA ASN A 160 3.27 -2.52 -8.73
C ASN A 160 1.88 -2.77 -9.35
N CYS A 161 1.15 -3.80 -8.91
CA CYS A 161 -0.22 -4.09 -9.34
C CYS A 161 -1.30 -3.46 -8.44
N SER A 162 -1.11 -2.25 -7.91
CA SER A 162 -2.15 -1.52 -7.15
C SER A 162 -2.68 -2.19 -5.86
N LYS A 163 -1.89 -3.06 -5.19
CA LYS A 163 -2.23 -3.63 -3.86
C LYS A 163 -2.65 -2.57 -2.84
N PHE A 164 -1.77 -1.60 -2.58
CA PHE A 164 -2.03 -0.57 -1.57
C PHE A 164 -3.22 0.34 -1.93
N GLU A 165 -3.46 0.60 -3.22
CA GLU A 165 -4.67 1.31 -3.64
C GLU A 165 -5.92 0.46 -3.35
N THR A 166 -5.88 -0.85 -3.63
CA THR A 166 -6.96 -1.80 -3.33
C THR A 166 -7.25 -1.88 -1.84
N GLU A 167 -6.20 -1.92 -1.01
CA GLU A 167 -6.27 -1.91 0.45
C GLU A 167 -6.99 -0.66 0.97
N LEU A 168 -6.58 0.53 0.52
CA LEU A 168 -7.18 1.79 0.95
C LEU A 168 -8.59 2.00 0.37
N ALA A 169 -8.84 1.52 -0.85
CA ALA A 169 -10.15 1.52 -1.48
C ALA A 169 -11.16 0.69 -0.69
N LEU A 170 -10.76 -0.51 -0.24
CA LEU A 170 -11.58 -1.38 0.59
C LEU A 170 -11.76 -0.80 2.00
N TYR A 171 -10.66 -0.37 2.64
CA TYR A 171 -10.69 0.28 3.95
C TYR A 171 -11.64 1.48 3.97
N SER A 172 -11.55 2.38 2.98
CA SER A 172 -12.41 3.57 2.90
C SER A 172 -13.88 3.23 2.82
N ARG A 173 -14.25 2.19 2.06
CA ARG A 173 -15.64 1.75 1.88
C ARG A 173 -16.21 1.12 3.14
N LEU A 174 -15.50 0.15 3.73
CA LEU A 174 -15.90 -0.50 4.97
C LEU A 174 -16.07 0.52 6.10
N ARG A 175 -15.15 1.47 6.22
CA ARG A 175 -15.24 2.57 7.21
C ARG A 175 -16.47 3.46 6.97
N LYS A 176 -16.83 3.74 5.71
CA LYS A 176 -18.02 4.52 5.35
C LYS A 176 -19.32 3.78 5.68
N LYS A 177 -19.34 2.45 5.60
CA LYS A 177 -20.46 1.61 6.05
C LYS A 177 -20.53 1.45 7.58
N GLY A 178 -19.50 1.88 8.30
CA GLY A 178 -19.48 1.90 9.77
C GLY A 178 -18.71 0.75 10.40
N TYR A 179 -18.05 -0.11 9.62
CA TYR A 179 -17.21 -1.18 10.14
C TYR A 179 -15.98 -0.64 10.87
N ARG A 180 -15.58 -1.34 11.92
CA ARG A 180 -14.27 -1.20 12.57
C ARG A 180 -13.29 -2.05 11.79
N VAL A 181 -12.30 -1.41 11.19
CA VAL A 181 -11.34 -2.06 10.31
C VAL A 181 -9.94 -1.87 10.86
N SER A 182 -9.22 -2.96 11.06
CA SER A 182 -7.77 -2.95 11.28
C SER A 182 -7.08 -3.30 9.97
N LEU A 183 -6.33 -2.34 9.41
CA LEU A 183 -5.57 -2.51 8.18
C LEU A 183 -4.09 -2.71 8.52
N ILE A 184 -3.54 -3.83 8.06
CA ILE A 184 -2.10 -4.09 8.00
C ILE A 184 -1.69 -3.96 6.54
N GLY A 185 -1.22 -2.78 6.14
CA GLY A 185 -1.03 -2.45 4.72
C GLY A 185 0.31 -2.92 4.15
N SER A 186 0.35 -3.13 2.83
CA SER A 186 1.53 -3.68 2.14
C SER A 186 2.68 -2.67 1.97
N ARG A 187 2.53 -1.44 2.47
CA ARG A 187 3.48 -0.32 2.30
C ARG A 187 3.61 0.46 3.61
N ASN A 188 4.69 1.25 3.71
CA ASN A 188 4.90 2.13 4.85
C ASN A 188 3.93 3.33 4.83
N GLY A 189 3.74 3.95 5.99
CA GLY A 189 2.94 5.16 6.15
C GLY A 189 1.47 4.89 6.44
N CYS A 190 1.08 3.63 6.67
CA CYS A 190 -0.27 3.27 7.11
C CYS A 190 -0.65 3.95 8.43
N GLU A 191 0.34 4.26 9.27
CA GLU A 191 0.18 4.98 10.54
C GLU A 191 -0.37 6.39 10.35
N LEU A 192 -0.22 7.01 9.17
CA LEU A 192 -0.87 8.27 8.84
C LEU A 192 -2.40 8.17 8.89
N PHE A 193 -2.95 6.99 8.58
CA PHE A 193 -4.37 6.65 8.69
C PHE A 193 -4.74 6.03 10.06
N GLY A 194 -3.80 5.98 11.01
CA GLY A 194 -3.96 5.24 12.26
C GLY A 194 -3.93 3.72 12.12
N GLN A 195 -3.43 3.22 11.00
CA GLN A 195 -3.35 1.80 10.67
C GLN A 195 -1.90 1.32 10.75
N TYR A 196 -1.63 0.07 10.38
CA TYR A 196 -0.34 -0.56 10.61
C TYR A 196 0.38 -0.83 9.30
N SER A 197 1.64 -0.43 9.21
CA SER A 197 2.51 -0.90 8.14
C SER A 197 2.86 -2.37 8.37
N PHE A 198 3.14 -3.10 7.28
CA PHE A 198 3.51 -4.51 7.38
C PHE A 198 4.70 -4.74 8.34
N PRO A 199 4.64 -5.73 9.25
CA PRO A 199 5.60 -5.85 10.33
C PRO A 199 7.03 -6.11 9.85
N LYS A 200 7.97 -5.27 10.29
CA LYS A 200 9.38 -5.30 9.87
C LYS A 200 10.08 -6.63 10.16
N PHE A 201 9.75 -7.29 11.29
CA PHE A 201 10.40 -8.54 11.70
C PHE A 201 10.25 -9.67 10.67
N MET A 202 9.29 -9.58 9.75
CA MET A 202 9.14 -10.53 8.64
C MET A 202 10.34 -10.49 7.67
N TYR A 203 11.03 -9.35 7.59
CA TYR A 203 12.22 -9.16 6.76
C TYR A 203 13.53 -9.38 7.51
N GLU A 204 13.48 -9.57 8.83
CA GLU A 204 14.67 -9.80 9.65
C GLU A 204 15.21 -11.22 9.45
N PRO A 205 16.52 -11.45 9.72
CA PRO A 205 17.14 -12.77 9.63
C PRO A 205 16.76 -13.67 10.82
N LEU A 206 15.46 -13.86 11.02
CA LEU A 206 14.85 -14.79 11.96
C LEU A 206 14.56 -16.13 11.28
N LEU A 207 14.41 -17.19 12.06
CA LEU A 207 13.88 -18.46 11.53
C LEU A 207 12.45 -18.26 11.04
N GLU A 208 12.09 -19.00 10.00
CA GLU A 208 10.80 -18.93 9.32
C GLU A 208 9.66 -19.28 10.29
N GLU A 209 9.85 -20.29 11.15
CA GLU A 209 8.86 -20.62 12.20
C GLU A 209 8.67 -19.46 13.18
N GLU A 210 9.77 -18.80 13.59
CA GLU A 210 9.70 -17.65 14.49
C GLU A 210 8.96 -16.47 13.86
N LYS A 211 9.12 -16.25 12.54
CA LYS A 211 8.38 -15.20 11.81
C LYS A 211 6.89 -15.49 11.78
N ILE A 212 6.54 -16.74 11.47
CA ILE A 212 5.15 -17.21 11.41
C ILE A 212 4.47 -17.02 12.77
N ASP A 213 5.09 -17.50 13.84
CA ASP A 213 4.56 -17.42 15.21
C ASP A 213 4.42 -15.96 15.69
N ARG A 214 5.41 -15.11 15.37
CA ARG A 214 5.38 -13.69 15.71
C ARG A 214 4.32 -12.93 14.92
N LEU A 215 4.12 -13.25 13.64
CA LEU A 215 3.08 -12.64 12.81
C LEU A 215 1.69 -13.00 13.31
N HIS A 216 1.46 -14.28 13.60
CA HIS A 216 0.21 -14.73 14.21
C HIS A 216 -0.08 -13.96 15.50
N SER A 217 0.89 -13.96 16.43
CA SER A 217 0.76 -13.26 17.71
C SER A 217 0.54 -11.74 17.54
N TYR A 218 1.18 -11.14 16.53
CA TYR A 218 0.99 -9.72 16.20
C TYR A 218 -0.44 -9.43 15.76
N ILE A 219 -1.03 -10.26 14.90
CA ILE A 219 -2.41 -10.10 14.43
C ILE A 219 -3.40 -10.31 15.58
N THR A 220 -3.22 -11.34 16.42
CA THR A 220 -4.04 -11.55 17.62
C THR A 220 -3.95 -10.38 18.61
N TYR A 221 -2.78 -9.77 18.74
CA TYR A 221 -2.63 -8.55 19.54
C TYR A 221 -3.45 -7.38 18.96
N LEU A 222 -3.39 -7.17 17.64
CA LEU A 222 -4.16 -6.11 16.97
C LEU A 222 -5.66 -6.36 17.06
N GLU A 223 -6.10 -7.61 16.89
CA GLU A 223 -7.50 -8.02 17.07
C GLU A 223 -8.02 -7.61 18.45
N LYS A 224 -7.29 -7.93 19.53
CA LYS A 224 -7.69 -7.55 20.89
C LYS A 224 -7.66 -6.05 21.14
N LYS A 225 -6.62 -5.38 20.61
CA LYS A 225 -6.38 -3.95 20.83
C LYS A 225 -7.45 -3.11 20.15
N ASP A 226 -7.75 -3.42 18.89
CA ASP A 226 -8.62 -2.60 18.05
C ASP A 226 -10.07 -3.11 18.09
N ASN A 227 -10.28 -4.37 18.47
CA ASN A 227 -11.55 -5.09 18.41
C ASN A 227 -12.25 -4.85 17.05
N PRO A 228 -11.61 -5.20 15.91
CA PRO A 228 -12.16 -4.94 14.59
C PRO A 228 -13.33 -5.87 14.26
N ASP A 229 -14.18 -5.45 13.33
CA ASP A 229 -15.18 -6.31 12.70
C ASP A 229 -14.57 -7.10 11.53
N VAL A 230 -13.50 -6.58 10.93
CA VAL A 230 -12.73 -7.20 9.84
C VAL A 230 -11.29 -6.72 9.86
N ILE A 231 -10.35 -7.64 9.60
CA ILE A 231 -8.93 -7.35 9.43
C ILE A 231 -8.61 -7.36 7.94
N VAL A 232 -8.04 -6.27 7.42
CA VAL A 232 -7.53 -6.22 6.04
C VAL A 232 -6.02 -6.39 6.07
N LEU A 233 -5.50 -7.42 5.40
CA LEU A 233 -4.09 -7.78 5.40
C LEU A 233 -3.50 -7.68 3.99
N GLY A 234 -2.77 -6.60 3.73
CA GLY A 234 -2.00 -6.41 2.49
C GLY A 234 -0.65 -7.08 2.56
N ILE A 235 -0.37 -8.02 1.66
CA ILE A 235 0.91 -8.75 1.62
C ILE A 235 1.88 -8.07 0.64
N PRO A 236 3.04 -7.58 1.10
CA PRO A 236 4.08 -7.03 0.24
C PRO A 236 4.67 -8.05 -0.75
N GLY A 237 5.31 -7.54 -1.80
CA GLY A 237 5.95 -8.38 -2.82
C GLY A 237 4.96 -9.00 -3.81
N ALA A 238 5.28 -10.20 -4.32
CA ALA A 238 4.53 -10.87 -5.39
C ALA A 238 4.41 -12.38 -5.15
N LEU A 239 3.37 -12.99 -5.72
CA LEU A 239 3.11 -14.44 -5.62
C LEU A 239 3.90 -15.30 -6.61
N LEU A 240 4.45 -14.68 -7.66
CA LEU A 240 5.26 -15.36 -8.67
C LEU A 240 6.56 -14.61 -8.94
N PRO A 241 7.66 -15.31 -9.26
CA PRO A 241 8.83 -14.69 -9.87
C PRO A 241 8.43 -14.01 -11.19
N THR A 242 8.95 -12.80 -11.42
CA THR A 242 8.75 -12.12 -12.70
C THR A 242 9.51 -12.83 -13.82
N ASP A 243 10.77 -13.21 -13.57
CA ASP A 243 11.60 -13.95 -14.53
C ASP A 243 12.74 -14.74 -13.85
N LYS A 244 13.75 -15.15 -14.63
CA LYS A 244 14.89 -15.91 -14.12
C LYS A 244 15.83 -15.09 -13.22
N LYS A 245 15.94 -13.79 -13.43
CA LYS A 245 16.76 -12.86 -12.65
C LYS A 245 15.95 -12.26 -11.49
N HIS A 246 14.69 -11.92 -11.72
CA HIS A 246 13.81 -11.28 -10.76
C HIS A 246 12.93 -12.33 -10.06
N LYS A 247 13.43 -12.83 -8.93
CA LYS A 247 12.82 -13.94 -8.19
C LYS A 247 11.69 -13.54 -7.25
N ASN A 248 11.49 -12.24 -7.00
CA ASN A 248 10.53 -11.72 -6.01
C ASN A 248 10.66 -12.43 -4.66
N HIS A 249 11.92 -12.51 -4.17
CA HIS A 249 12.28 -13.23 -2.94
C HIS A 249 11.76 -14.67 -2.87
N TYR A 250 11.68 -15.35 -4.03
CA TYR A 250 11.13 -16.69 -4.20
C TYR A 250 9.68 -16.85 -3.67
N CYS A 251 8.99 -15.73 -3.46
CA CYS A 251 7.64 -15.66 -2.93
C CYS A 251 7.51 -16.39 -1.58
N ILE A 252 8.56 -16.34 -0.76
CA ILE A 252 8.60 -16.95 0.58
C ILE A 252 7.65 -16.19 1.50
N LEU A 253 7.70 -14.86 1.51
CA LEU A 253 6.89 -14.02 2.40
C LEU A 253 5.38 -14.33 2.35
N PRO A 254 4.71 -14.40 1.17
CA PRO A 254 3.30 -14.80 1.13
C PRO A 254 3.02 -16.20 1.68
N THR A 255 4.01 -17.10 1.64
CA THR A 255 3.90 -18.46 2.22
C THR A 255 3.94 -18.39 3.74
N GLU A 256 4.87 -17.62 4.31
CA GLU A 256 4.95 -17.39 5.76
C GLU A 256 3.66 -16.76 6.29
N VAL A 257 3.13 -15.75 5.60
CA VAL A 257 1.87 -15.08 5.98
C VAL A 257 0.68 -16.05 5.93
N ALA A 258 0.54 -16.82 4.85
CA ALA A 258 -0.56 -17.79 4.71
C ALA A 258 -0.53 -18.88 5.79
N CYS A 259 0.66 -19.21 6.32
CA CYS A 259 0.79 -20.11 7.47
C CYS A 259 0.38 -19.45 8.80
N ALA A 260 0.68 -18.16 8.97
CA ALA A 260 0.42 -17.43 10.22
C ALA A 260 -1.04 -16.97 10.37
N ALA A 261 -1.64 -16.58 9.25
CA ALA A 261 -2.97 -15.98 9.19
C ALA A 261 -3.70 -16.47 7.93
N PRO A 262 -4.41 -17.62 8.02
CA PRO A 262 -5.28 -18.09 6.95
C PRO A 262 -6.31 -17.01 6.57
N SER A 263 -6.55 -16.86 5.27
CA SER A 263 -7.45 -15.85 4.72
C SER A 263 -8.88 -16.40 4.62
N ASP A 264 -9.86 -15.62 5.09
CA ASP A 264 -11.30 -15.91 4.94
C ASP A 264 -11.85 -15.42 3.58
N TYR A 265 -11.19 -14.41 3.00
CA TYR A 265 -11.50 -13.89 1.67
C TYR A 265 -10.24 -13.31 1.03
N THR A 266 -9.88 -13.79 -0.17
CA THR A 266 -8.66 -13.38 -0.85
C THR A 266 -8.95 -12.56 -2.10
N ILE A 267 -8.40 -11.35 -2.11
CA ILE A 267 -8.40 -10.44 -3.24
C ILE A 267 -7.00 -10.48 -3.87
N LEU A 268 -6.93 -10.92 -5.12
CA LEU A 268 -5.68 -10.95 -5.88
C LEU A 268 -5.62 -9.77 -6.84
N THR A 269 -4.59 -8.95 -6.73
CA THR A 269 -4.32 -7.87 -7.67
C THR A 269 -3.43 -8.35 -8.82
N VAL A 270 -3.73 -7.90 -10.04
CA VAL A 270 -3.03 -8.30 -11.27
C VAL A 270 -2.71 -7.09 -12.14
N LEU A 271 -1.66 -7.22 -12.96
CA LEU A 271 -1.40 -6.25 -14.02
C LEU A 271 -2.50 -6.30 -15.09
N ALA A 272 -2.67 -5.21 -15.82
CA ALA A 272 -3.72 -5.08 -16.83
C ALA A 272 -3.62 -6.14 -17.94
N ASP A 273 -2.40 -6.52 -18.33
CA ASP A 273 -2.13 -7.57 -19.33
C ASP A 273 -2.22 -8.99 -18.78
N GLN A 274 -2.30 -9.15 -17.46
CA GLN A 274 -2.48 -10.44 -16.79
C GLN A 274 -3.94 -10.83 -16.62
N ALA A 275 -4.89 -9.92 -16.86
CA ALA A 275 -6.32 -10.17 -16.72
C ALA A 275 -6.88 -11.02 -17.88
N ASN A 276 -6.80 -12.34 -17.76
CA ASN A 276 -7.39 -13.30 -18.69
C ASN A 276 -7.73 -14.64 -17.99
N GLU A 277 -8.59 -15.45 -18.62
CA GLU A 277 -9.11 -16.71 -18.08
C GLU A 277 -8.00 -17.73 -17.79
N ARG A 278 -7.00 -17.85 -18.69
CA ARG A 278 -5.87 -18.75 -18.49
C ARG A 278 -5.10 -18.41 -17.20
N ASN A 279 -4.80 -17.13 -17.01
CA ASN A 279 -4.15 -16.66 -15.81
C ASN A 279 -5.04 -16.83 -14.58
N TYR A 280 -6.36 -16.61 -14.70
CA TYR A 280 -7.32 -16.85 -13.62
C TYR A 280 -7.21 -18.26 -13.05
N HIS A 281 -7.30 -19.30 -13.90
CA HIS A 281 -7.19 -20.69 -13.45
C HIS A 281 -5.80 -21.05 -12.92
N MET A 282 -4.75 -20.38 -13.39
CA MET A 282 -3.41 -20.54 -12.82
C MET A 282 -3.35 -19.96 -11.40
N MET A 283 -3.90 -18.76 -11.21
CA MET A 283 -3.93 -18.06 -9.93
C MET A 283 -4.77 -18.81 -8.89
N GLU A 284 -5.93 -19.33 -9.29
CA GLU A 284 -6.80 -20.17 -8.47
C GLU A 284 -6.05 -21.40 -7.92
N LYS A 285 -5.35 -22.12 -8.80
CA LYS A 285 -4.53 -23.27 -8.40
C LYS A 285 -3.35 -22.87 -7.51
N LEU A 286 -2.70 -21.75 -7.81
CA LEU A 286 -1.59 -21.24 -7.01
C LEU A 286 -2.04 -20.94 -5.58
N LEU A 287 -3.14 -20.20 -5.42
CA LEU A 287 -3.73 -19.88 -4.12
C LEU A 287 -4.15 -21.13 -3.36
N LEU A 288 -4.84 -22.05 -4.02
CA LEU A 288 -5.32 -23.28 -3.37
C LEU A 288 -4.16 -24.17 -2.90
N TYR A 289 -3.19 -24.45 -3.77
CA TYR A 289 -2.16 -25.46 -3.47
C TYR A 289 -0.98 -24.92 -2.69
N ARG A 290 -0.59 -23.66 -2.90
CA ARG A 290 0.58 -23.07 -2.23
C ARG A 290 0.19 -22.33 -0.95
N TYR A 291 -0.93 -21.61 -0.99
CA TYR A 291 -1.33 -20.69 0.08
C TYR A 291 -2.55 -21.19 0.85
N ARG A 292 -3.12 -22.35 0.50
CA ARG A 292 -4.30 -22.95 1.13
C ARG A 292 -5.49 -21.99 1.23
N SER A 293 -5.65 -21.14 0.22
CA SER A 293 -6.69 -20.12 0.17
C SER A 293 -7.45 -20.17 -1.15
N SER A 294 -8.72 -19.76 -1.14
CA SER A 294 -9.53 -19.57 -2.34
C SER A 294 -9.11 -18.31 -3.10
N LEU A 295 -9.49 -18.22 -4.38
CA LEU A 295 -9.44 -16.98 -5.14
C LEU A 295 -10.85 -16.42 -5.24
N ASP A 296 -11.15 -15.38 -4.46
CA ASP A 296 -12.53 -14.88 -4.34
C ASP A 296 -12.80 -13.65 -5.22
N ALA A 297 -11.79 -12.80 -5.39
CA ALA A 297 -11.83 -11.65 -6.28
C ALA A 297 -10.48 -11.37 -6.95
N VAL A 298 -10.53 -10.81 -8.16
CA VAL A 298 -9.35 -10.32 -8.88
C VAL A 298 -9.50 -8.83 -9.18
N VAL A 299 -8.53 -8.03 -8.73
CA VAL A 299 -8.49 -6.59 -9.00
C VAL A 299 -7.47 -6.28 -10.08
N ILE A 300 -7.93 -5.68 -11.18
CA ILE A 300 -7.12 -5.28 -12.33
C ILE A 300 -6.52 -3.89 -12.04
N SER A 301 -5.21 -3.85 -11.96
CA SER A 301 -4.42 -2.61 -11.88
C SER A 301 -4.43 -1.87 -13.22
N ASN A 302 -4.20 -0.55 -13.19
CA ASN A 302 -3.89 0.22 -14.39
C ASN A 302 -2.40 0.18 -14.74
N THR A 303 -1.63 -0.80 -14.26
CA THR A 303 -0.23 -0.95 -14.63
C THR A 303 0.01 -2.20 -15.47
N ARG A 304 1.11 -2.20 -16.22
CA ARG A 304 1.62 -3.38 -16.94
C ARG A 304 3.13 -3.42 -16.89
N PHE A 305 3.73 -4.52 -17.29
CA PHE A 305 5.18 -4.55 -17.49
C PHE A 305 5.60 -3.58 -18.59
N ASN A 306 6.68 -2.84 -18.34
CA ASN A 306 7.32 -2.06 -19.38
C ASN A 306 8.09 -3.01 -20.31
N GLN A 307 7.51 -3.32 -21.47
CA GLN A 307 8.06 -4.29 -22.41
C GLN A 307 9.41 -3.84 -22.99
N ASP A 308 9.62 -2.53 -23.18
CA ASP A 308 10.89 -1.97 -23.67
C ASP A 308 12.02 -2.11 -22.64
N GLY A 309 11.68 -2.05 -21.35
CA GLY A 309 12.57 -2.29 -20.21
C GLY A 309 12.94 -3.76 -20.03
N LEU A 310 12.01 -4.69 -20.32
CA LEU A 310 12.25 -6.14 -20.23
C LEU A 310 13.13 -6.68 -21.37
N VAL A 311 13.07 -6.10 -22.57
CA VAL A 311 13.84 -6.54 -23.75
C VAL A 311 15.31 -6.07 -23.68
N ASN A 312 15.58 -4.95 -23.01
CA ASN A 312 16.93 -4.46 -22.77
C ASN A 312 17.57 -5.19 -21.58
N ASN A 313 18.18 -6.33 -21.90
CA ASN A 313 18.77 -7.39 -21.05
C ASN A 313 19.82 -7.00 -19.96
N SER A 314 19.78 -5.80 -19.40
CA SER A 314 20.78 -5.23 -18.46
C SER A 314 20.23 -4.52 -17.22
N GLN A 315 18.91 -4.34 -17.07
CA GLN A 315 18.39 -3.67 -15.87
C GLN A 315 18.40 -4.61 -14.65
N ALA A 316 18.78 -4.05 -13.49
CA ALA A 316 18.75 -4.70 -12.19
C ALA A 316 17.33 -4.77 -11.59
N GLU A 317 16.38 -4.04 -12.19
CA GLU A 317 15.01 -3.85 -11.70
C GLU A 317 13.99 -4.02 -12.85
N VAL A 318 12.76 -4.38 -12.48
CA VAL A 318 11.63 -4.55 -13.40
C VAL A 318 10.89 -3.21 -13.55
N GLY A 319 10.77 -2.72 -14.79
CA GLY A 319 10.00 -1.51 -15.10
C GLY A 319 8.50 -1.78 -15.30
N TYR A 320 7.66 -0.79 -14.97
CA TYR A 320 6.21 -0.84 -15.12
C TYR A 320 5.69 0.44 -15.81
N ASP A 321 4.71 0.29 -16.70
CA ASP A 321 3.99 1.41 -17.29
C ASP A 321 2.69 1.66 -16.51
N ILE A 322 2.38 2.93 -16.25
CA ILE A 322 1.05 3.36 -15.79
C ILE A 322 0.19 3.65 -17.03
N LEU A 323 -0.97 3.02 -17.10
CA LEU A 323 -1.87 3.09 -18.25
C LEU A 323 -2.81 4.28 -18.11
N PRO A 324 -3.03 5.04 -19.20
CA PRO A 324 -3.87 6.24 -19.18
C PRO A 324 -5.34 5.90 -18.95
N PRO A 325 -6.20 6.86 -18.54
CA PRO A 325 -7.58 6.60 -18.15
C PRO A 325 -8.42 5.91 -19.23
N LYS A 326 -8.14 6.15 -20.52
CA LYS A 326 -8.77 5.44 -21.65
C LYS A 326 -8.68 3.91 -21.56
N TRP A 327 -7.68 3.37 -20.85
CA TRP A 327 -7.56 1.94 -20.63
C TRP A 327 -8.66 1.37 -19.72
N ARG A 328 -9.28 2.21 -18.88
CA ARG A 328 -10.44 1.81 -18.07
C ARG A 328 -11.65 1.50 -18.95
N GLU A 329 -11.76 2.21 -20.08
CA GLU A 329 -12.86 2.09 -21.05
C GLU A 329 -12.61 0.99 -22.09
N LEU A 330 -11.36 0.52 -22.23
CA LEU A 330 -11.08 -0.62 -23.09
C LEU A 330 -11.80 -1.85 -22.51
N ASP A 331 -12.60 -2.47 -23.36
CA ASP A 331 -13.41 -3.63 -23.02
C ASP A 331 -12.49 -4.85 -22.87
N ILE A 332 -11.80 -4.93 -21.73
CA ILE A 332 -11.02 -6.12 -21.34
C ILE A 332 -11.98 -7.29 -21.08
N ARG A 333 -13.30 -7.04 -20.99
CA ARG A 333 -14.32 -8.08 -21.06
C ARG A 333 -14.43 -8.59 -22.51
N ALA A 334 -13.42 -9.32 -22.96
CA ALA A 334 -13.69 -10.46 -23.84
C ALA A 334 -14.91 -11.18 -23.23
N GLU A 335 -15.89 -11.57 -24.05
CA GLU A 335 -17.16 -12.15 -23.57
C GLU A 335 -16.93 -13.27 -22.52
N ASP A 336 -15.77 -13.92 -22.60
CA ASP A 336 -15.25 -14.97 -21.72
C ASP A 336 -14.89 -14.54 -20.28
N LEU A 337 -14.67 -13.25 -19.95
CA LEU A 337 -14.32 -12.84 -18.58
C LEU A 337 -15.51 -12.41 -17.72
N ARG A 338 -16.70 -12.24 -18.31
CA ARG A 338 -17.87 -11.66 -17.62
C ARG A 338 -18.40 -12.48 -16.44
N HIS A 339 -18.09 -13.78 -16.43
CA HIS A 339 -18.51 -14.69 -15.37
C HIS A 339 -17.47 -14.80 -14.23
N LEU A 340 -16.27 -14.23 -14.43
CA LEU A 340 -15.17 -14.27 -13.48
C LEU A 340 -15.16 -13.00 -12.62
N PRO A 341 -14.68 -13.06 -11.37
CA PRO A 341 -14.74 -11.95 -10.41
C PRO A 341 -13.64 -10.89 -10.66
N PHE A 342 -13.58 -10.32 -11.86
CA PHE A 342 -12.63 -9.26 -12.20
C PHE A 342 -13.23 -7.87 -11.96
N TYR A 343 -12.47 -7.01 -11.27
CA TYR A 343 -12.85 -5.64 -10.92
C TYR A 343 -11.70 -4.67 -11.20
N ARG A 344 -11.95 -3.51 -11.79
CA ARG A 344 -10.92 -2.49 -12.05
C ARG A 344 -10.74 -1.61 -10.83
N VAL A 345 -9.47 -1.42 -10.43
CA VAL A 345 -9.12 -0.68 -9.20
C VAL A 345 -9.69 0.76 -9.17
N TYR A 346 -9.77 1.43 -10.33
CA TYR A 346 -10.27 2.79 -10.47
C TYR A 346 -11.69 2.89 -11.04
N SER A 347 -12.48 1.82 -10.91
CA SER A 347 -13.92 1.83 -11.18
C SER A 347 -14.69 1.78 -9.85
N PRO A 348 -15.31 2.89 -9.40
CA PRO A 348 -16.08 2.90 -8.16
C PRO A 348 -17.15 1.80 -8.11
N GLU A 349 -17.91 1.67 -9.19
CA GLU A 349 -19.00 0.69 -9.33
C GLU A 349 -18.52 -0.76 -9.22
N GLU A 350 -17.40 -1.09 -9.87
CA GLU A 350 -16.86 -2.46 -9.81
C GLU A 350 -16.25 -2.75 -8.43
N MET A 351 -15.59 -1.78 -7.80
CA MET A 351 -15.04 -1.94 -6.47
C MET A 351 -16.13 -2.01 -5.38
N ASP A 352 -17.25 -1.30 -5.55
CA ASP A 352 -18.43 -1.42 -4.68
C ASP A 352 -19.05 -2.82 -4.81
N ALA A 353 -19.20 -3.33 -6.04
CA ALA A 353 -19.71 -4.69 -6.28
C ALA A 353 -18.78 -5.79 -5.72
N MET A 354 -17.46 -5.59 -5.77
CA MET A 354 -16.49 -6.50 -5.16
C MET A 354 -16.66 -6.58 -3.63
N GLU A 355 -16.84 -5.42 -3.00
CA GLU A 355 -17.04 -5.32 -1.55
C GLU A 355 -18.36 -5.96 -1.11
N GLU A 356 -19.47 -5.70 -1.81
CA GLU A 356 -20.76 -6.33 -1.51
C GLU A 356 -20.66 -7.87 -1.58
N ARG A 357 -20.01 -8.40 -2.62
CA ARG A 357 -19.77 -9.84 -2.75
C ARG A 357 -18.90 -10.39 -1.61
N MET A 358 -17.92 -9.61 -1.14
CA MET A 358 -17.08 -9.99 -0.02
C MET A 358 -17.89 -10.08 1.27
N GLU A 359 -18.73 -9.08 1.56
CA GLU A 359 -19.64 -9.08 2.72
C GLU A 359 -20.57 -10.30 2.69
N ASP A 360 -21.25 -10.56 1.56
CA ASP A 360 -22.13 -11.72 1.39
C ASP A 360 -21.42 -13.05 1.64
N SER A 361 -20.17 -13.17 1.17
CA SER A 361 -19.34 -14.36 1.34
C SER A 361 -18.93 -14.56 2.79
N LEU A 362 -18.49 -13.50 3.47
CA LEU A 362 -18.08 -13.56 4.87
C LEU A 362 -19.28 -13.84 5.78
N GLU A 363 -20.42 -13.18 5.58
CA GLU A 363 -21.64 -13.44 6.35
C GLU A 363 -22.10 -14.90 6.22
N SER A 364 -22.10 -15.44 4.99
CA SER A 364 -22.48 -16.83 4.72
C SER A 364 -21.54 -17.83 5.42
N ASN A 365 -20.23 -17.57 5.43
CA ASN A 365 -19.25 -18.45 6.07
C ASN A 365 -19.42 -18.48 7.60
N TYR A 366 -19.63 -17.32 8.23
CA TYR A 366 -19.74 -17.22 9.69
C TYR A 366 -21.11 -17.64 10.23
N GLN A 367 -22.19 -17.47 9.47
CA GLN A 367 -23.50 -18.04 9.85
C GLN A 367 -23.47 -19.57 9.88
N ASN A 368 -22.74 -20.20 8.96
CA ASN A 368 -22.60 -21.65 8.90
C ASN A 368 -21.71 -22.22 10.01
N GLN A 369 -20.74 -21.45 10.52
CA GLN A 369 -19.91 -21.84 11.67
C GLN A 369 -20.68 -21.81 13.00
N GLY A 370 -21.69 -20.94 13.15
CA GLY A 370 -22.55 -20.88 14.33
C GLY A 370 -23.61 -21.99 14.44
N LEU A 371 -23.73 -22.85 13.41
CA LEU A 371 -24.67 -23.98 13.34
C LEU A 371 -23.99 -25.35 13.52
N ALA A 372 -22.68 -25.39 13.76
CA ALA A 372 -21.86 -26.60 13.89
C ALA A 372 -21.66 -27.05 15.34
#